data_AF-A0A834I5J4-F1
#
_entry.id   AF-A0A834I5J4-F1
#
_cell.length_a   1.000
_cell.length_b   1.000
_cell.length_c   1.000
_cell.angle_alpha   90.00
_cell.angle_beta   90.00
_cell.angle_gamma   90.00
#
_symmetry.space_group_name_H-M   'P 1'
#
loop_
_entity.id
_entity.type
_entity.pdbx_description
1 polymer ?
#
loop_
_entity_poly.entity_id
_entity_poly.type
_entity_poly.pdbx_seq_one_letter_code
_entity_poly.pdbx_strand_id
1 'polypeptide(L)'
;MSIADAERSGLPKEVVTDENIKKIHKLILYDRKLKLNEIADTIKLSTERIHQRIHEYLYMRKLCVKWLPRELRFDQKQRRVDDLEQFLKIVKRIKPKFCINM
;
A
#
# COMPACT_ATOMS: atom_id res chain seq x y z
N MET A 1 58.01 -0.68 -5.23
CA MET A 1 56.96 0.08 -5.93
C MET A 1 55.62 -0.47 -5.47
N SER A 2 54.91 0.22 -4.57
CA SER A 2 53.59 -0.20 -4.10
C SER A 2 52.58 0.79 -4.67
N ILE A 3 51.65 0.31 -5.48
CA ILE A 3 50.55 1.11 -6.03
C ILE A 3 49.51 1.19 -4.92
N ALA A 4 49.43 2.34 -4.25
CA ALA A 4 48.39 2.62 -3.29
C ALA A 4 47.08 2.84 -4.07
N ASP A 5 46.10 1.96 -3.85
CA ASP A 5 44.73 2.19 -4.32
C ASP A 5 44.20 3.47 -3.67
N ALA A 6 43.89 4.48 -4.50
CA ALA A 6 43.23 5.70 -4.05
C ALA A 6 41.84 5.36 -3.51
N GLU A 7 41.37 6.10 -2.50
CA GLU A 7 40.02 5.95 -1.95
C GLU A 7 38.99 5.99 -3.08
N ARG A 8 38.41 4.82 -3.35
CA ARG A 8 37.37 4.66 -4.36
C ARG A 8 36.17 5.45 -3.85
N SER A 9 35.94 6.63 -4.42
CA SER A 9 34.78 7.46 -4.13
C SER A 9 33.52 6.67 -4.43
N GLY A 10 33.00 6.01 -3.39
CA GLY A 10 31.69 5.39 -3.41
C GLY A 10 30.67 6.47 -3.72
N LEU A 11 29.78 6.15 -4.67
CA LEU A 11 28.67 6.93 -5.19
C LEU A 11 28.25 8.11 -4.28
N PRO A 12 28.17 9.35 -4.78
CA PRO A 12 27.65 10.44 -3.97
C PRO A 12 26.26 10.05 -3.45
N LYS A 13 26.09 10.14 -2.13
CA LYS A 13 24.78 10.07 -1.44
C LYS A 13 23.97 11.32 -1.78
N GLU A 14 23.83 11.64 -3.06
CA GLU A 14 23.17 12.85 -3.50
C GLU A 14 21.67 12.59 -3.66
N VAL A 15 20.92 13.47 -2.98
CA VAL A 15 19.48 13.75 -3.11
C VAL A 15 18.52 12.81 -2.38
N VAL A 16 18.75 12.59 -1.08
CA VAL A 16 17.64 12.36 -0.13
C VAL A 16 17.05 13.71 0.26
N THR A 17 16.33 14.37 -0.65
CA THR A 17 15.53 15.55 -0.28
C THR A 17 14.25 15.08 0.39
N ASP A 18 13.96 15.62 1.57
CA ASP A 18 12.71 15.47 2.32
C ASP A 18 11.47 15.65 1.42
N GLU A 19 11.58 16.51 0.40
CA GLU A 19 10.57 16.74 -0.61
C GLU A 19 10.20 15.46 -1.39
N ASN A 20 11.20 14.66 -1.77
CA ASN A 20 10.96 13.43 -2.51
C ASN A 20 10.28 12.38 -1.61
N ILE A 21 10.66 12.30 -0.33
CA ILE A 21 10.00 11.42 0.64
C ILE A 21 8.53 11.84 0.81
N LYS A 22 8.28 13.15 0.95
CA LYS A 22 6.91 13.70 1.02
C LYS A 22 6.11 13.42 -0.26
N LYS A 23 6.71 13.51 -1.44
CA LYS A 23 6.07 13.17 -2.72
C LYS A 23 5.71 11.68 -2.81
N ILE A 24 6.64 10.78 -2.46
CA ILE A 24 6.39 9.33 -2.38
C ILE A 24 5.20 9.07 -1.46
N HIS A 25 5.21 9.66 -0.26
CA HIS A 25 4.16 9.48 0.74
C HIS A 25 2.79 9.91 0.21
N LYS A 26 2.71 11.08 -0.44
CA LYS A 26 1.47 11.57 -1.05
C LYS A 26 0.95 10.66 -2.16
N LEU A 27 1.82 10.15 -3.03
CA LEU A 27 1.43 9.23 -4.11
C LEU A 27 0.85 7.92 -3.54
N ILE A 28 1.50 7.33 -2.55
CA ILE A 28 1.05 6.07 -1.91
C ILE A 28 -0.29 6.25 -1.21
N LEU A 29 -0.52 7.41 -0.56
CA LEU A 29 -1.79 7.70 0.10
C LEU A 29 -2.93 7.98 -0.89
N TYR A 30 -2.62 8.57 -2.05
CA TYR A 30 -3.61 8.82 -3.10
C TYR A 30 -4.09 7.51 -3.73
N ASP A 31 -3.16 6.63 -4.12
CA ASP A 31 -3.49 5.31 -4.63
C ASP A 31 -2.55 4.23 -4.08
N ARG A 32 -3.12 3.41 -3.18
CA ARG A 32 -2.40 2.30 -2.54
C ARG A 32 -2.12 1.13 -3.49
N LYS A 33 -2.75 1.08 -4.67
CA LYS A 33 -2.54 0.04 -5.69
C LYS A 33 -1.35 0.33 -6.61
N LEU A 34 -0.72 1.50 -6.51
CA LEU A 34 0.41 1.89 -7.35
C LEU A 34 1.56 0.88 -7.27
N LYS A 35 2.14 0.60 -8.44
CA LYS A 35 3.34 -0.24 -8.58
C LYS A 35 4.57 0.60 -8.27
N LEU A 36 5.61 -0.07 -7.78
CA LEU A 36 6.89 0.55 -7.47
C LEU A 36 7.50 1.25 -8.71
N ASN A 37 7.35 0.66 -9.90
CA ASN A 37 7.81 1.21 -11.17
C ASN A 37 7.10 2.52 -11.53
N GLU A 38 5.78 2.61 -11.31
CA GLU A 38 5.00 3.81 -11.61
C GLU A 38 5.44 4.98 -10.71
N ILE A 39 5.76 4.70 -9.44
CA ILE A 39 6.32 5.69 -8.52
C ILE A 39 7.73 6.09 -8.98
N ALA A 40 8.53 5.14 -9.47
CA ALA A 40 9.86 5.37 -10.04
C ALA A 40 9.85 6.31 -11.23
N ASP A 41 8.94 6.06 -12.18
CA ASP A 41 8.77 6.88 -13.37
C ASP A 41 8.31 8.30 -12.99
N THR A 42 7.40 8.42 -12.03
CA THR A 42 6.86 9.72 -11.57
C THR A 42 7.92 10.59 -10.89
N ILE A 43 8.78 9.97 -10.07
CA ILE A 43 9.80 10.68 -9.26
C ILE A 43 11.15 10.73 -9.98
N LYS A 44 11.29 9.99 -11.08
CA LYS A 44 12.53 9.84 -11.88
C LYS A 44 13.70 9.32 -11.05
N LEU A 45 13.43 8.26 -10.27
CA LEU A 45 14.44 7.58 -9.46
C LEU A 45 14.40 6.09 -9.73
N SER A 46 15.50 5.40 -9.41
CA SER A 46 15.53 3.95 -9.53
C SER A 46 14.54 3.30 -8.55
N THR A 47 14.04 2.14 -8.95
CA THR A 47 13.14 1.29 -8.18
C THR A 47 13.72 0.94 -6.82
N GLU A 48 15.02 0.63 -6.75
CA GLU A 48 15.73 0.26 -5.52
C GLU A 48 15.73 1.41 -4.53
N ARG A 49 16.02 2.64 -5.01
CA ARG A 49 16.03 3.83 -4.16
C ARG A 49 14.65 4.13 -3.59
N ILE A 50 13.60 3.93 -4.37
CA ILE A 50 12.22 4.12 -3.89
C ILE A 50 11.84 3.03 -2.90
N HIS A 51 12.18 1.77 -3.17
CA HIS A 51 11.97 0.67 -2.24
C HIS A 51 12.61 0.95 -0.89
N GLN A 52 13.88 1.37 -0.91
CA GLN A 52 14.63 1.76 0.29
C GLN A 52 13.93 2.92 1.02
N ARG A 53 13.51 3.97 0.31
CA ARG A 53 12.79 5.11 0.92
C ARG A 53 11.49 4.70 1.59
N ILE A 54 10.70 3.87 0.93
CA ILE A 54 9.42 3.38 1.47
C ILE A 54 9.66 2.57 2.75
N HIS A 55 10.67 1.69 2.74
CA HIS A 55 10.94 0.80 3.86
C HIS A 55 11.67 1.50 5.02
N GLU A 56 12.72 2.27 4.75
CA GLU A 56 13.60 2.85 5.78
C GLU A 56 13.10 4.19 6.32
N TYR A 57 12.48 5.03 5.50
CA TYR A 57 12.10 6.40 5.90
C TYR A 57 10.60 6.53 6.17
N LEU A 58 9.76 5.83 5.40
CA LEU A 58 8.30 5.84 5.61
C LEU A 58 7.83 4.68 6.50
N TYR A 59 8.69 3.71 6.79
CA TYR A 59 8.37 2.51 7.56
C TYR A 59 7.12 1.76 7.04
N MET A 60 6.87 1.87 5.73
CA MET A 60 5.70 1.27 5.09
C MET A 60 6.03 -0.10 4.52
N ARG A 61 5.09 -1.03 4.68
CA ARG A 61 5.17 -2.37 4.08
C ARG A 61 3.99 -2.61 3.16
N LYS A 62 4.24 -3.28 2.04
CA LYS A 62 3.18 -3.74 1.14
C LYS A 62 2.42 -4.87 1.84
N LEU A 63 1.18 -4.61 2.22
CA LEU A 63 0.27 -5.65 2.68
C LEU A 63 -0.42 -6.24 1.46
N CYS A 64 -0.30 -7.55 1.28
CA CYS A 64 -1.09 -8.26 0.28
C CYS A 64 -2.57 -8.11 0.66
N VAL A 65 -3.35 -7.45 -0.18
CA VAL A 65 -4.81 -7.38 -0.02
C VAL A 65 -5.38 -8.79 -0.13
N LYS A 66 -6.38 -9.12 0.72
CA LYS A 66 -7.11 -10.40 0.63
C LYS A 66 -7.60 -10.58 -0.80
N TRP A 67 -7.37 -11.77 -1.36
CA TRP A 67 -7.86 -12.13 -2.69
C TRP A 67 -9.37 -11.94 -2.77
N LEU A 68 -9.80 -10.92 -3.53
CA LEU A 68 -11.18 -10.75 -3.96
C LEU A 68 -11.27 -11.29 -5.39
N PRO A 69 -11.99 -12.39 -5.65
CA PRO A 69 -12.09 -13.00 -6.98
C PRO A 69 -12.63 -12.06 -8.06
N ARG A 70 -13.32 -10.99 -7.66
CA ARG A 70 -13.93 -10.01 -8.56
C ARG A 70 -14.06 -8.67 -7.87
N GLU A 71 -13.68 -7.59 -8.56
CA GLU A 71 -14.05 -6.25 -8.13
C GLU A 71 -15.56 -6.07 -8.35
N LEU A 72 -16.29 -5.86 -7.27
CA LEU A 72 -17.73 -5.67 -7.32
C LEU A 72 -18.03 -4.25 -7.83
N ARG A 73 -18.90 -4.17 -8.84
CA ARG A 73 -19.48 -2.89 -9.25
C ARG A 73 -20.41 -2.34 -8.17
N PHE A 74 -20.75 -1.06 -8.28
CA PHE A 74 -21.62 -0.38 -7.32
C PHE A 74 -22.97 -1.09 -7.12
N ASP A 75 -23.64 -1.47 -8.21
CA ASP A 75 -24.90 -2.22 -8.20
C ASP A 75 -24.77 -3.56 -7.46
N GLN A 76 -23.64 -4.25 -7.65
CA GLN A 76 -23.37 -5.54 -7.02
C GLN A 76 -23.08 -5.39 -5.52
N LYS A 77 -22.43 -4.28 -5.11
CA LYS A 77 -22.22 -3.98 -3.69
C LYS A 77 -23.54 -3.68 -2.99
N GLN A 78 -24.40 -2.86 -3.62
CA GLN A 78 -25.71 -2.53 -3.03
C GLN A 78 -26.57 -3.77 -2.85
N ARG A 79 -26.68 -4.61 -3.88
CA ARG A 79 -27.45 -5.86 -3.79
C ARG A 79 -26.96 -6.78 -2.65
N ARG A 80 -25.64 -6.88 -2.47
CA ARG A 80 -25.09 -7.66 -1.35
C ARG A 80 -25.47 -7.08 0.02
N VAL A 81 -25.52 -5.76 0.17
CA VAL A 81 -25.98 -5.14 1.42
C VAL A 81 -27.44 -5.47 1.66
N ASP A 82 -28.29 -5.30 0.63
CA ASP A 82 -29.72 -5.57 0.72
C ASP A 82 -29.99 -7.05 1.10
N ASP A 83 -29.29 -7.99 0.45
CA ASP A 83 -29.39 -9.42 0.72
C ASP A 83 -28.95 -9.75 2.17
N LEU A 84 -27.85 -9.14 2.63
CA LEU A 84 -27.33 -9.34 3.99
C LEU A 84 -28.30 -8.77 5.03
N GLU A 85 -28.92 -7.62 4.79
CA GLU A 85 -29.92 -7.05 5.68
C GLU A 85 -31.16 -7.93 5.79
N GLN A 86 -31.63 -8.50 4.67
CA GLN A 86 -32.73 -9.45 4.67
C GLN A 86 -32.37 -10.71 5.46
N PHE A 87 -31.20 -11.29 5.21
CA PHE A 87 -30.73 -12.47 5.92
C PHE A 87 -30.61 -12.20 7.43
N LEU A 88 -30.07 -11.06 7.81
CA LEU A 88 -29.90 -10.66 9.21
C LEU A 88 -31.24 -10.49 9.93
N LYS A 89 -32.28 -9.95 9.25
CA LYS A 89 -33.65 -9.91 9.79
C LYS A 89 -34.20 -11.31 10.05
N ILE A 90 -33.96 -12.27 9.15
CA ILE A 90 -34.37 -13.67 9.31
C ILE A 90 -33.65 -14.30 10.51
N VAL A 91 -32.33 -14.15 10.60
CA VAL A 91 -31.53 -14.70 11.71
C VAL A 91 -31.97 -14.14 13.06
N LYS A 92 -32.23 -12.83 13.16
CA LYS A 92 -32.74 -12.20 14.39
C LYS A 92 -34.10 -12.74 14.82
N ARG A 93 -34.98 -13.08 13.86
CA ARG A 93 -36.29 -13.70 14.14
C ARG A 93 -36.17 -15.15 14.62
N ILE A 94 -35.22 -15.90 14.07
CA ILE A 94 -35.04 -17.34 14.37
C ILE A 94 -34.26 -17.56 15.67
N LYS A 95 -33.37 -16.64 16.07
CA LYS A 95 -32.57 -16.76 17.31
C LYS A 95 -32.81 -15.59 18.27
N PRO A 96 -33.81 -15.65 19.17
CA PRO A 96 -33.98 -14.60 20.19
C PRO A 96 -32.97 -14.65 21.34
N LYS A 97 -32.04 -15.63 21.39
CA LYS A 97 -31.15 -15.88 22.56
C LYS A 97 -29.64 -15.76 22.33
N PHE A 98 -29.18 -15.30 21.17
CA PHE A 98 -27.75 -14.98 20.98
C PHE A 98 -27.57 -13.47 20.83
N CYS A 99 -27.88 -12.74 21.91
CA CYS A 99 -27.24 -11.47 22.18
C CYS A 99 -25.79 -11.79 22.58
N ILE A 100 -24.87 -11.78 21.62
CA ILE A 100 -23.45 -11.63 21.93
C ILE A 100 -23.21 -10.12 21.90
N ASN A 101 -23.01 -9.56 23.09
CA ASN A 101 -22.41 -8.25 23.27
C ASN A 101 -21.07 -8.23 22.52
N MET A 102 -20.94 -7.34 21.54
CA MET A 102 -19.67 -6.87 21.02
C MET A 102 -19.84 -5.45 20.52
#